data_AF-A0A1J3HL59-F1
#
_entry.id   AF-A0A1J3HL59-F1
#
_cell.length_a   1.000
_cell.length_b   1.000
_cell.length_c   1.000
_cell.angle_alpha   90.00
_cell.angle_beta   90.00
_cell.angle_gamma   90.00
#
_symmetry.space_group_name_H-M   'P 1'
#
loop_
_entity.id
_entity.type
_entity.pdbx_description
1 polymer ?
#
loop_
_entity_poly.entity_id
_entity_poly.type
_entity_poly.pdbx_seq_one_letter_code
_entity_poly.pdbx_strand_id
1 'polypeptide(L)'
;YWIRARWYMIPEETASGRQAHNLKREVYLTNDFADIEMDCILRHCYVKSPEEFSKASNDGDDVFLCEYEYDVHWHSFKRLAELADGDAESDR
;
A
#
# COMPACT_ATOMS: atom_id res chain seq x y z
N TYR A 1 1.23 15.06 18.92
CA TYR A 1 0.59 13.73 18.84
C TYR A 1 1.38 12.89 17.84
N TRP A 2 1.47 11.56 18.02
CA TRP A 2 2.28 10.67 17.17
C TRP A 2 1.41 9.59 16.53
N ILE A 3 1.84 9.07 15.38
CA ILE A 3 1.28 7.88 14.73
C ILE A 3 2.38 6.87 14.45
N ARG A 4 2.01 5.59 14.45
CA ARG A 4 2.85 4.54 13.90
C ARG A 4 2.50 4.37 12.42
N ALA A 5 3.24 5.05 11.56
CA ALA A 5 3.06 4.98 10.11
C ALA A 5 3.57 3.64 9.58
N ARG A 6 2.82 3.06 8.64
CA ARG A 6 3.24 1.93 7.82
C ARG A 6 3.44 2.44 6.40
N TRP A 7 4.66 2.33 5.87
CA TRP A 7 5.00 3.01 4.63
C TRP A 7 4.44 2.32 3.40
N TYR A 8 4.03 3.11 2.42
CA TYR A 8 3.87 2.65 1.05
C TYR A 8 5.15 2.95 0.25
N MET A 9 5.41 2.17 -0.79
CA MET A 9 6.54 2.31 -1.70
C MET A 9 6.06 2.32 -3.14
N ILE A 10 6.61 3.23 -3.97
CA ILE A 10 6.31 3.23 -5.42
C ILE A 10 7.11 2.13 -6.13
N PRO A 11 6.64 1.61 -7.28
CA PRO A 11 7.34 0.54 -8.00
C PRO A 11 8.81 0.85 -8.29
N GLU A 12 9.14 2.11 -8.60
CA GLU A 12 10.51 2.60 -8.86
C GLU A 12 11.46 2.43 -7.68
N GLU A 13 10.95 2.44 -6.45
CA GLU A 13 11.76 2.34 -5.22
C GLU A 13 11.99 0.89 -4.78
N THR A 14 11.28 -0.07 -5.37
CA THR A 14 11.52 -1.50 -5.11
C THR A 14 12.84 -1.95 -5.73
N ALA A 15 13.42 -3.04 -5.22
CA ALA A 15 14.66 -3.61 -5.76
C ALA A 15 14.58 -3.99 -7.25
N SER A 16 13.38 -4.28 -7.76
CA SER A 16 13.14 -4.64 -9.17
C SER A 16 12.84 -3.44 -10.06
N GLY A 17 12.52 -2.28 -9.48
CA GLY A 17 12.00 -1.12 -10.19
C GLY A 17 10.63 -1.36 -10.84
N ARG A 18 10.12 -0.33 -11.53
CA ARG A 18 8.83 -0.40 -12.23
C ARG A 18 8.83 -1.44 -13.36
N GLN A 19 7.80 -2.28 -13.36
CA GLN A 19 7.52 -3.30 -14.36
C GLN A 19 6.44 -2.85 -15.36
N ALA A 20 6.39 -3.50 -16.53
CA ALA A 20 5.46 -3.16 -17.60
C ALA A 20 3.97 -3.34 -17.23
N HIS A 21 3.66 -4.24 -16.29
CA HIS A 21 2.30 -4.45 -15.80
C HIS A 21 1.85 -3.41 -14.78
N ASN A 22 2.77 -2.58 -14.27
CA ASN A 22 2.42 -1.63 -13.23
C ASN A 22 1.53 -0.52 -13.74
N LEU A 23 0.53 -0.15 -12.94
CA LEU A 23 -0.29 1.02 -13.22
C LEU A 23 0.40 2.31 -12.74
N LYS A 24 0.02 3.44 -13.35
CA LYS A 24 0.62 4.75 -13.05
C LYS A 24 0.46 5.18 -11.59
N ARG A 25 -0.60 4.73 -10.93
CA ARG A 25 -0.94 5.09 -9.54
C ARG A 25 -0.86 3.89 -8.59
N GLU A 26 -0.06 2.89 -8.95
CA GLU A 26 0.19 1.72 -8.11
C GLU A 26 1.24 2.02 -7.04
N VAL A 27 0.98 1.53 -5.84
CA VAL A 27 1.88 1.54 -4.69
C VAL A 27 1.84 0.18 -3.99
N TYR A 28 2.90 -0.14 -3.25
CA TYR A 28 2.99 -1.35 -2.44
C TYR A 28 3.00 -1.01 -0.96
N LEU A 29 2.19 -1.69 -0.17
CA LEU A 29 2.23 -1.56 1.28
C LEU A 29 3.46 -2.29 1.81
N THR A 30 4.36 -1.63 2.51
CA THR A 30 5.58 -2.29 2.99
C THR A 30 5.38 -2.94 4.35
N ASN A 31 6.33 -3.76 4.79
CA ASN A 31 6.45 -4.19 6.19
C ASN A 31 7.28 -3.21 7.06
N ASP A 32 7.58 -2.01 6.55
CA ASP A 32 8.36 -1.00 7.26
C ASP A 32 7.45 -0.02 8.04
N PHE A 33 7.85 0.29 9.27
CA PHE A 33 7.09 1.13 10.20
C PHE A 33 7.97 2.19 10.84
N ALA A 34 7.39 3.38 11.07
CA ALA A 34 8.05 4.45 11.81
C ALA A 34 7.06 5.19 12.70
N ASP A 35 7.53 5.66 13.86
CA ASP A 35 6.78 6.62 14.67
C ASP A 35 7.00 8.02 14.11
N ILE A 36 5.92 8.68 13.71
CA ILE A 36 5.94 9.99 13.03
C ILE A 36 5.07 10.98 13.79
N GLU A 37 5.55 12.21 13.94
CA GLU A 37 4.76 13.31 14.50
C GLU A 37 3.60 13.65 13.57
N MET A 38 2.42 13.87 14.13
CA MET A 38 1.21 14.21 13.36
C MET A 38 1.38 15.49 12.53
N ASP A 39 2.25 16.41 12.95
CA ASP A 39 2.53 17.66 12.26
C ASP A 39 3.27 17.44 10.93
N CYS A 40 3.84 16.24 10.70
CA CYS A 40 4.42 15.85 9.41
C CYS A 40 3.37 15.42 8.37
N ILE A 41 2.11 15.23 8.75
CA ILE A 41 1.05 14.81 7.83
C ILE A 41 0.59 16.01 7.00
N LEU A 42 0.74 15.91 5.67
CA LEU A 42 0.35 17.00 4.76
C LEU A 42 -1.16 17.03 4.51
N ARG A 43 -1.73 15.89 4.13
CA ARG A 43 -3.15 15.72 3.77
C ARG A 43 -3.49 14.26 3.58
N HIS A 44 -4.78 13.94 3.50
CA HIS A 44 -5.23 12.60 3.17
C HIS A 44 -5.05 12.25 1.69
N CYS A 45 -4.96 10.94 1.45
CA CYS A 45 -5.14 10.29 0.15
C CYS A 45 -5.90 8.97 0.36
N TYR A 46 -6.28 8.31 -0.72
CA TYR A 46 -7.08 7.09 -0.69
C TYR A 46 -6.35 5.96 -1.43
N VAL A 47 -6.03 4.89 -0.72
CA VAL A 47 -5.48 3.67 -1.31
C VAL A 47 -6.60 2.64 -1.41
N LYS A 48 -6.74 2.05 -2.59
CA LYS A 48 -7.86 1.17 -2.96
C LYS A 48 -7.36 -0.21 -3.35
N SER A 49 -8.19 -1.23 -3.12
CA SER A 49 -8.01 -2.56 -3.72
C SER A 49 -8.22 -2.50 -5.24
N PRO A 50 -7.77 -3.51 -6.02
CA PRO A 50 -8.00 -3.54 -7.47
C PRO A 50 -9.47 -3.34 -7.87
N GLU A 51 -10.40 -3.98 -7.17
CA GLU A 51 -11.82 -3.90 -7.47
C GLU A 51 -12.38 -2.50 -7.21
N GLU A 52 -11.97 -1.87 -6.11
CA GLU A 52 -12.41 -0.51 -5.75
C GLU A 52 -11.78 0.54 -6.65
N PHE A 53 -10.49 0.39 -6.97
CA PHE A 53 -9.76 1.31 -7.83
C PHE A 53 -10.38 1.38 -9.23
N SER A 54 -10.84 0.24 -9.76
CA SER A 54 -11.54 0.19 -11.06
C SER A 54 -12.82 1.05 -11.11
N LYS A 55 -13.44 1.33 -9.96
CA LYS A 55 -14.68 2.10 -9.81
C LYS A 55 -14.43 3.56 -9.42
N ALA A 56 -13.20 3.92 -9.06
CA ALA A 56 -12.84 5.22 -8.47
C ALA A 56 -12.35 6.24 -9.52
N SER A 57 -12.76 6.11 -10.78
CA SER A 57 -12.26 6.96 -11.87
C SER A 57 -12.61 8.45 -11.73
N ASN A 58 -13.63 8.80 -10.94
CA ASN A 58 -14.07 10.17 -10.69
C ASN A 58 -13.67 10.72 -9.31
N ASP A 59 -12.87 9.97 -8.54
CA ASP A 59 -12.53 10.29 -7.15
C ASP A 59 -11.33 11.26 -7.03
N GLY A 60 -10.81 11.75 -8.17
CA GLY A 60 -9.76 12.77 -8.24
C GLY A 60 -8.34 12.21 -8.29
N ASP A 61 -7.37 13.09 -8.02
CA ASP A 61 -5.93 12.79 -8.20
C ASP A 61 -5.27 12.08 -7.02
N ASP A 62 -5.93 11.97 -5.87
CA ASP A 62 -5.35 11.42 -4.65
C ASP A 62 -5.80 9.98 -4.38
N VAL A 63 -5.96 9.21 -5.45
CA VAL A 63 -6.43 7.83 -5.43
C VAL A 63 -5.34 6.92 -5.99
N PHE A 64 -4.97 5.90 -5.22
CA PHE A 64 -3.89 4.96 -5.53
C PHE A 64 -4.40 3.52 -5.47
N LEU A 65 -3.74 2.64 -6.22
CA LEU A 65 -3.98 1.21 -6.22
C LEU A 65 -2.95 0.52 -5.32
N CYS A 66 -3.39 -0.39 -4.46
CA CYS A 66 -2.51 -1.32 -3.77
C CYS A 66 -3.12 -2.73 -3.76
N GLU A 67 -2.47 -3.68 -4.43
CA GLU A 67 -2.86 -5.10 -4.41
C GLU A 67 -1.93 -5.95 -3.54
N TYR A 68 -0.67 -5.53 -3.40
CA TYR A 68 0.38 -6.31 -2.79
C TYR A 68 1.00 -5.61 -1.58
N GLU A 69 1.34 -6.42 -0.58
CA GLU A 69 2.39 -6.12 0.37
C GLU A 69 3.76 -6.37 -0.27
N TYR A 70 4.73 -5.49 -0.02
CA TYR A 70 6.13 -5.65 -0.40
C TYR A 70 6.99 -5.80 0.86
N ASP A 71 7.65 -6.95 0.99
CA ASP A 71 8.63 -7.17 2.05
C ASP A 71 9.96 -6.53 1.64
N VAL A 72 10.36 -5.45 2.33
CA VAL A 72 11.56 -4.69 1.99
C VAL A 72 12.85 -5.49 2.24
N HIS A 73 12.82 -6.43 3.19
CA HIS A 73 13.98 -7.24 3.53
C HIS A 73 14.17 -8.40 2.54
N TRP A 74 13.08 -9.06 2.17
CA TRP A 74 13.11 -10.23 1.28
C TRP A 74 12.88 -9.91 -0.20
N HIS A 75 12.56 -8.66 -0.51
CA HIS A 75 12.21 -8.19 -1.86
C HIS A 75 11.12 -9.05 -2.52
N SER A 76 10.13 -9.47 -1.72
CA SER A 76 9.05 -10.36 -2.14
C SER A 76 7.70 -9.64 -2.09
N PHE A 77 6.75 -10.14 -2.88
CA PHE A 77 5.40 -9.59 -2.97
C PHE A 77 4.39 -10.62 -2.47
N LYS A 78 3.42 -10.19 -1.66
CA LYS A 78 2.30 -11.01 -1.18
C LYS A 78 0.99 -10.29 -1.42
N ARG A 79 -0.05 -10.98 -1.91
CA ARG A 79 -1.36 -10.35 -2.11
C ARG A 79 -2.00 -9.98 -0.78
N LEU A 80 -2.53 -8.77 -0.67
CA LEU A 80 -3.24 -8.32 0.52
C LEU A 80 -4.52 -9.12 0.78
N ALA A 81 -5.21 -9.55 -0.28
CA ALA A 81 -6.39 -10.41 -0.15
C ALA A 81 -6.08 -11.73 0.59
N GLU A 82 -4.90 -12.31 0.36
CA GLU A 82 -4.46 -13.55 1.01
C GLU A 82 -4.07 -13.35 2.49
N LEU A 83 -3.80 -12.10 2.91
CA LEU A 83 -3.55 -11.75 4.31
C LEU A 83 -4.85 -11.59 5.09
N ALA A 84 -5.86 -10.96 4.47
CA ALA A 84 -7.16 -10.74 5.09
C ALA A 84 -7.90 -12.04 5.43
N ASP A 85 -7.75 -13.07 4.60
CA ASP A 85 -8.37 -14.39 4.83
C ASP A 85 -7.69 -15.18 5.96
N GLY A 86 -6.41 -14.91 6.26
CA GLY A 86 -5.66 -15.61 7.30
C GLY A 86 -5.88 -15.07 8.72
N ASP A 87 -6.20 -13.78 8.86
CA ASP A 87 -6.45 -13.15 10.16
C ASP A 87 -7.88 -13.42 10.69
N ALA A 88 -8.77 -13.96 9.86
CA ALA A 88 -10.13 -14.36 10.27
C ALA A 88 -10.17 -15.67 11.09
N GLU A 89 -9.06 -16.42 11.18
CA GLU A 89 -8.96 -17.65 11.98
C GLU A 89 -8.26 -17.47 13.34
N SER A 90 -7.77 -16.27 13.68
CA SER A 90 -7.04 -16.02 14.94
C SER A 90 -7.91 -15.51 16.11
N ASP A 91 -9.24 -15.44 15.95
CA ASP A 91 -10.18 -14.97 16.98
C ASP A 91 -11.15 -16.11 17.44
N ARG A 92 -10.59 -17.27 17.80
CA ARG A 92 -11.30 -18.36 18.50
C ARG A 92 -10.57 -18.84 19.74
#